data_AF-A0A1Q2KVL3-F1
#
_entry.id   AF-A0A1Q2KVL3-F1
#
_cell.length_a   1.000
_cell.length_b   1.000
_cell.length_c   1.000
_cell.angle_alpha   90.00
_cell.angle_beta   90.00
_cell.angle_gamma   90.00
#
_symmetry.space_group_name_H-M   'P 1'
#
loop_
_entity.id
_entity.type
_entity.pdbx_description
1 polymer ?
#
loop_
_entity_poly.entity_id
_entity_poly.type
_entity_poly.pdbx_seq_one_letter_code
_entity_poly.pdbx_strand_id
1 'polypeptide(L)'
;MDGIRDVLWAFQMGVLLLAPLLLPLLFKKWVWARTVAAGYALYGLWGVYLHFTADITTYGTGYGLFIVPYLILMTIVGALVERKHQMQKR
;
A
#
# COMPACT_ATOMS: atom_id res chain seq x y z
N MET A 1 -4.56 -27.73 -15.31
CA MET A 1 -3.70 -28.09 -14.16
C MET A 1 -3.02 -26.80 -13.74
N ASP A 2 -3.63 -26.03 -12.84
CA ASP A 2 -3.24 -24.61 -12.68
C ASP A 2 -3.21 -24.09 -11.23
N GLY A 3 -3.63 -24.90 -10.25
CA GLY A 3 -3.72 -24.45 -8.85
C GLY A 3 -2.40 -23.97 -8.23
N ILE A 4 -1.26 -24.57 -8.60
CA ILE A 4 0.06 -24.15 -8.07
C ILE A 4 0.43 -22.75 -8.58
N ARG A 5 0.16 -22.47 -9.86
CA ARG A 5 0.44 -21.16 -10.46
C ARG A 5 -0.42 -20.08 -9.81
N ASP A 6 -1.70 -20.37 -9.59
CA ASP A 6 -2.64 -19.42 -8.98
C ASP A 6 -2.26 -19.10 -7.53
N VAL A 7 -1.79 -20.10 -6.77
CA VAL A 7 -1.26 -19.91 -5.42
C VAL A 7 0.01 -19.04 -5.43
N LEU A 8 0.93 -19.27 -6.37
CA LEU A 8 2.14 -18.47 -6.51
C LEU A 8 1.82 -17.01 -6.84
N TRP A 9 0.85 -16.76 -7.73
CA TRP A 9 0.38 -15.42 -8.05
C TRP A 9 -0.25 -14.72 -6.85
N ALA A 10 -1.14 -15.40 -6.14
CA ALA A 10 -1.76 -14.85 -4.93
C ALA A 10 -0.71 -14.51 -3.86
N PHE A 11 0.28 -15.38 -3.68
CA PHE A 11 1.39 -15.14 -2.76
C PHE A 11 2.24 -13.94 -3.19
N GLN A 12 2.66 -13.87 -4.46
CA GLN A 12 3.45 -12.75 -4.97
C GLN A 12 2.73 -11.41 -4.82
N MET A 13 1.42 -11.37 -5.12
CA MET A 13 0.62 -10.16 -4.95
C MET A 13 0.43 -9.82 -3.48
N GLY A 14 0.20 -10.81 -2.62
CA GLY A 14 0.16 -10.62 -1.17
C GLY A 14 1.44 -9.99 -0.63
N VAL A 15 2.60 -10.50 -1.05
CA VAL A 15 3.90 -9.95 -0.66
C VAL A 15 4.08 -8.53 -1.18
N LEU A 16 3.74 -8.24 -2.44
CA LEU A 16 3.80 -6.87 -2.99
C LEU A 16 2.90 -5.89 -2.24
N LEU A 17 1.71 -6.33 -1.86
CA LEU A 17 0.74 -5.53 -1.11
C LEU A 17 1.06 -5.43 0.37
N LEU A 18 1.91 -6.29 0.94
CA LEU A 18 2.30 -6.23 2.37
C LEU A 18 3.68 -5.63 2.58
N ALA A 19 4.59 -5.73 1.60
CA ALA A 19 5.96 -5.25 1.69
C ALA A 19 6.10 -3.77 2.09
N PRO A 20 5.29 -2.83 1.55
CA PRO A 20 5.32 -1.42 1.96
C PRO A 20 5.15 -1.21 3.47
N LEU A 21 4.32 -2.04 4.10
CA LEU A 21 4.03 -2.00 5.53
C LEU A 21 5.07 -2.81 6.33
N LEU A 22 5.46 -3.99 5.83
CA LEU A 22 6.42 -4.86 6.51
C LEU A 22 7.81 -4.22 6.61
N LEU A 23 8.28 -3.53 5.56
CA LEU A 23 9.57 -2.84 5.54
C LEU A 23 9.78 -1.92 6.76
N PRO A 24 8.94 -0.91 7.00
CA PRO A 24 9.13 -0.02 8.15
C PRO A 24 8.93 -0.72 9.50
N LEU A 25 8.07 -1.75 9.59
CA LEU A 25 7.93 -2.55 10.81
C LEU A 25 9.22 -3.31 11.13
N LEU A 26 9.86 -3.94 10.14
CA LEU A 26 11.13 -4.67 10.31
C LEU A 26 12.26 -3.74 10.78
N PHE A 27 12.32 -2.52 10.25
CA PHE A 27 13.29 -1.51 10.68
C PHE A 27 12.89 -0.74 11.95
N LYS A 28 11.78 -1.10 12.61
CA LYS A 28 11.22 -0.41 13.79
C LYS A 28 11.00 1.09 13.57
N LYS A 29 10.73 1.49 12.32
CA LYS A 29 10.50 2.88 11.89
C LYS A 29 9.02 3.21 12.03
N TRP A 30 8.61 3.52 13.26
CA TRP A 30 7.20 3.70 13.64
C TRP A 30 6.49 4.87 12.95
N VAL A 31 7.20 5.93 12.55
CA VAL A 31 6.56 7.04 11.82
C VAL A 31 6.32 6.61 10.38
N TRP A 32 7.31 5.98 9.74
CA TRP A 32 7.14 5.40 8.41
C TRP A 32 5.99 4.38 8.37
N ALA A 33 5.94 3.44 9.32
CA ALA A 33 4.89 2.43 9.40
C ALA A 33 3.49 3.07 9.51
N ARG A 34 3.35 4.12 10.34
CA ARG A 34 2.10 4.87 10.47
C ARG A 34 1.70 5.60 9.20
N THR A 35 2.64 6.22 8.50
CA THR A 35 2.37 6.91 7.22
C THR A 35 1.87 5.92 6.16
N VAL A 36 2.51 4.75 6.06
CA VAL A 36 2.09 3.71 5.13
C VAL A 36 0.73 3.15 5.51
N ALA A 37 0.49 2.85 6.80
CA ALA A 37 -0.80 2.38 7.30
C ALA A 37 -1.94 3.38 7.03
N ALA A 38 -1.69 4.68 7.22
CA ALA A 38 -2.64 5.74 6.86
C ALA A 38 -2.90 5.76 5.35
N GLY A 39 -1.88 5.49 4.52
CA GLY A 39 -2.02 5.29 3.09
C GLY A 39 -2.96 4.14 2.75
N TYR A 40 -2.79 2.96 3.35
CA TYR A 40 -3.73 1.84 3.15
C TYR A 40 -5.16 2.21 3.52
N ALA A 41 -5.36 2.91 4.63
CA ALA A 41 -6.69 3.36 5.04
C ALA A 41 -7.30 4.34 4.02
N LEU A 42 -6.53 5.33 3.55
CA LEU A 42 -6.99 6.29 2.54
C LEU A 42 -7.31 5.62 1.21
N TYR A 43 -6.48 4.68 0.77
CA TYR A 43 -6.73 3.93 -0.45
C TYR A 43 -7.98 3.06 -0.32
N GLY A 44 -8.16 2.39 0.82
CA GLY A 44 -9.37 1.63 1.11
C GLY A 44 -10.62 2.50 1.09
N LEU A 45 -10.57 3.69 1.71
CA LEU A 45 -11.67 4.66 1.67
C LEU A 45 -11.97 5.16 0.26
N TRP A 46 -10.94 5.38 -0.56
CA TRP A 46 -11.10 5.71 -1.98
C TRP A 46 -11.77 4.57 -2.74
N GLY A 47 -11.42 3.32 -2.45
CA GLY A 47 -12.09 2.14 -2.98
C GLY A 47 -13.57 2.09 -2.58
N VAL A 48 -13.88 2.31 -1.30
CA VAL A 48 -15.26 2.37 -0.81
C VAL A 48 -16.04 3.48 -1.54
N TYR A 49 -15.46 4.66 -1.69
CA TYR A 49 -16.06 5.76 -2.44
C TYR A 49 -16.35 5.35 -3.89
N LEU A 50 -15.35 4.83 -4.61
CA LEU A 50 -15.53 4.38 -6.00
C LEU A 50 -16.57 3.28 -6.13
N HIS A 51 -16.69 2.40 -5.14
CA HIS A 51 -17.71 1.35 -5.14
C HIS A 51 -19.14 1.92 -5.12
N PHE A 52 -19.35 3.06 -4.45
CA PHE A 52 -20.66 3.72 -4.41
C PHE A 52 -20.92 4.65 -5.60
N THR A 53 -19.87 5.20 -6.22
CA THR A 53 -20.02 6.26 -7.23
C THR A 53 -19.70 5.86 -8.67
N ALA A 54 -19.01 4.73 -8.89
CA ALA A 54 -18.52 4.36 -10.22
C ALA A 54 -19.10 3.02 -10.71
N ASP A 55 -19.22 2.89 -12.04
CA ASP A 55 -19.53 1.61 -12.67
C ASP A 55 -18.43 0.57 -12.38
N ILE A 56 -18.81 -0.71 -12.34
CA ILE A 56 -17.94 -1.86 -12.04
C ILE A 56 -16.63 -1.83 -12.84
N THR A 57 -16.69 -1.44 -14.11
CA THR A 57 -15.52 -1.37 -15.01
C THR A 57 -14.53 -0.28 -14.58
N THR A 58 -15.04 0.89 -14.20
CA THR A 58 -14.23 2.03 -13.74
C THR A 58 -13.69 1.78 -12.33
N TYR A 59 -14.47 1.13 -11.47
CA TYR A 59 -14.01 0.66 -10.16
C TYR A 59 -12.84 -0.31 -10.30
N GLY A 60 -13.02 -1.39 -11.07
CA GLY A 60 -11.98 -2.42 -11.23
C GLY A 60 -10.71 -1.88 -11.89
N THR A 61 -10.86 -1.04 -12.91
CA THR A 61 -9.71 -0.49 -13.65
C THR A 61 -8.98 0.57 -12.82
N GLY A 62 -9.70 1.54 -12.24
CA GLY A 62 -9.08 2.59 -11.43
C GLY A 62 -8.48 2.04 -10.15
N TYR A 63 -9.25 1.28 -9.38
CA TYR A 63 -8.80 0.76 -8.08
C TYR A 63 -7.70 -0.32 -8.23
N GLY A 64 -7.80 -1.19 -9.24
CA GLY A 64 -6.78 -2.21 -9.46
C GLY A 64 -5.46 -1.64 -9.98
N LEU A 65 -5.52 -0.68 -10.90
CA LEU A 65 -4.34 -0.15 -11.57
C LEU A 65 -3.54 0.82 -10.68
N PHE A 66 -4.22 1.59 -9.82
CA PHE A 66 -3.55 2.60 -9.01
C PHE A 66 -2.95 2.09 -7.69
N ILE A 67 -3.25 0.86 -7.25
CA ILE A 67 -2.81 0.38 -5.93
C ILE A 67 -1.29 0.28 -5.82
N VAL A 68 -0.62 -0.27 -6.84
CA VAL A 68 0.83 -0.42 -6.86
C VAL A 68 1.56 0.94 -6.87
N PRO A 69 1.29 1.86 -7.81
CA PRO A 69 1.95 3.16 -7.80
C PRO A 69 1.62 3.98 -6.54
N TYR A 70 0.41 3.84 -6.00
CA TYR A 70 0.02 4.50 -4.76
C TYR A 70 0.84 4.00 -3.56
N LEU A 71 1.00 2.69 -3.40
CA LEU A 71 1.79 2.12 -2.30
C LEU A 71 3.26 2.48 -2.39
N ILE A 72 3.82 2.53 -3.60
CA ILE A 72 5.19 3.02 -3.83
C ILE A 72 5.31 4.47 -3.36
N LEU A 73 4.38 5.34 -3.76
CA LEU A 73 4.36 6.75 -3.34
C LEU A 73 4.28 6.87 -1.81
N MET A 74 3.35 6.16 -1.17
CA MET A 74 3.19 6.18 0.29
C MET A 74 4.43 5.67 1.03
N THR A 75 5.14 4.69 0.46
CA THR A 75 6.41 4.20 0.99
C THR A 75 7.48 5.28 0.94
N ILE A 76 7.63 5.98 -0.19
CA ILE A 76 8.57 7.09 -0.35
C ILE A 76 8.24 8.22 0.64
N VAL A 77 6.97 8.63 0.71
CA VAL A 77 6.51 9.66 1.65
C VAL A 77 6.82 9.25 3.09
N GLY A 78 6.49 8.01 3.47
CA GLY A 78 6.78 7.49 4.81
C GLY A 78 8.27 7.48 5.15
N ALA A 79 9.13 7.10 4.20
CA ALA A 79 10.58 7.15 4.37
C ALA A 79 11.10 8.59 4.55
N LEU A 80 10.57 9.55 3.80
CA LEU A 80 10.93 10.97 3.90
C LEU A 80 10.49 11.58 5.23
N VAL A 81 9.26 11.29 5.67
CA VAL A 81 8.72 11.78 6.95
C VAL A 81 9.51 11.21 8.13
N GLU A 82 9.82 9.92 8.11
CA GLU A 82 10.67 9.29 9.12
C GLU A 82 12.07 9.91 9.15
N ARG A 83 12.69 10.15 7.98
CA ARG A 83 14.02 10.81 7.92
C ARG A 83 13.98 12.21 8.56
N LYS A 84 12.94 13.01 8.28
CA LYS A 84 12.76 14.33 8.91
C LYS A 84 12.60 14.22 10.43
N HIS A 85 11.77 13.28 10.90
CA HIS A 85 11.55 13.03 12.32
C HIS A 85 12.84 12.65 13.06
N GLN A 86 13.68 11.81 12.46
CA GLN A 86 14.97 11.42 13.04
C GLN A 86 15.98 12.58 13.09
N MET A 87 15.95 13.49 12.11
CA MET A 87 16.80 14.70 12.12
C MET A 87 16.39 15.70 13.20
N GLN A 88 15.09 15.80 13.52
CA GLN A 88 14.60 16.69 14.58
C GLN A 88 14.85 16.16 16.01
N LYS A 89 15.16 14.87 16.15
CA LYS A 89 15.48 14.23 17.43
C LYS A 89 16.97 14.25 17.80
N ARG A 90 17.84 14.68 16.88
CA ARG A 90 19.28 14.87 17.12
C ARG A 90 19.55 16.30 17.56
#